data_AF-L7W745-F1
#
_entry.id   AF-L7W745-F1
#
_cell.length_a   1.000
_cell.length_b   1.000
_cell.length_c   1.000
_cell.angle_alpha   90.00
_cell.angle_beta   90.00
_cell.angle_gamma   90.00
#
_symmetry.space_group_name_H-M   'P 1'
#
loop_
_entity.id
_entity.type
_entity.pdbx_description
1 polymer ?
#
loop_
_entity_poly.entity_id
_entity_poly.type
_entity_poly.pdbx_seq_one_letter_code
_entity_poly.pdbx_strand_id
1 'polypeptide(L)'
;MKTIKYIALLLLVFTSYHSTSQVFIGKLEEIYVGYEQVVKNDFDSINSNISNSENFKFKKALKDARRSQDTLELVSNKTKLQISQEEYLKTIRKAANRSNDSTEFISRIVSEFPELKKSIIVNQSFEQLYEIIRPDTFNGRLDALPDVL
;
A
#
# COMPACT_ATOMS: atom_id res chain seq x y z
N MET A 1 54.80 -4.32 -27.67
CA MET A 1 53.93 -3.54 -26.74
C MET A 1 52.48 -3.31 -27.21
N LYS A 2 52.08 -3.73 -28.43
CA LYS A 2 50.67 -3.59 -28.88
C LYS A 2 49.77 -4.74 -28.42
N THR A 3 50.30 -5.96 -28.29
CA THR A 3 49.56 -7.17 -27.89
C THR A 3 49.08 -7.16 -26.43
N ILE A 4 49.86 -6.60 -25.51
CA ILE A 4 49.50 -6.50 -24.08
C ILE A 4 48.26 -5.59 -23.87
N LYS A 5 48.09 -4.56 -24.71
CA LYS A 5 46.94 -3.64 -24.61
C LYS A 5 45.61 -4.32 -24.98
N TYR A 6 45.63 -5.30 -25.89
CA TYR A 6 44.42 -6.05 -26.27
C TYR A 6 44.02 -7.09 -25.22
N ILE A 7 44.99 -7.68 -24.51
CA ILE A 7 44.72 -8.63 -23.41
C ILE A 7 44.04 -7.92 -22.24
N ALA A 8 44.47 -6.69 -21.91
CA ALA A 8 43.84 -5.88 -20.87
C ALA A 8 42.40 -5.46 -21.23
N LEU A 9 42.11 -5.20 -22.52
CA LEU A 9 40.78 -4.84 -22.98
C LEU A 9 39.81 -6.03 -22.93
N LEU A 10 40.29 -7.25 -23.20
CA LEU A 10 39.46 -8.46 -23.20
C LEU A 10 39.08 -8.93 -21.78
N LEU A 11 39.93 -8.66 -20.79
CA LEU A 11 39.66 -8.95 -19.37
C LEU A 11 38.59 -8.04 -18.75
N LEU A 12 38.39 -6.84 -19.29
CA LEU A 12 37.43 -5.86 -18.76
C LEU A 12 35.98 -6.16 -19.18
N VAL A 13 35.77 -7.00 -20.19
CA VAL A 13 34.42 -7.38 -20.67
C VAL A 13 33.80 -8.49 -19.81
N PHE A 14 34.61 -9.28 -19.10
CA PHE A 14 34.12 -10.41 -18.29
C PHE A 14 33.59 -10.02 -16.91
N THR A 15 33.82 -8.80 -16.42
CA THR A 15 33.36 -8.39 -15.08
C THR A 15 31.94 -7.84 -15.06
N SER A 16 31.29 -7.67 -16.21
CA SER A 16 29.99 -6.99 -16.33
C SER A 16 28.76 -7.88 -16.20
N TYR A 17 28.91 -9.19 -15.99
CA TYR A 17 27.79 -10.11 -15.83
C TYR A 17 27.77 -10.71 -14.41
N HIS A 18 27.54 -9.87 -13.41
CA HIS A 18 27.00 -10.35 -12.14
C HIS A 18 25.48 -10.49 -12.30
N SER A 19 25.04 -11.65 -12.78
CA SER A 19 23.66 -12.08 -12.63
C SER A 19 23.38 -12.21 -11.13
N THR A 20 22.71 -11.23 -10.54
CA THR A 20 22.12 -11.38 -9.20
C THR A 20 21.00 -12.40 -9.32
N SER A 21 21.32 -13.67 -9.06
CA SER A 21 20.31 -14.68 -8.80
C SER A 21 19.47 -14.20 -7.63
N GLN A 22 18.23 -13.78 -7.91
CA GLN A 22 17.26 -13.51 -6.87
C GLN A 22 16.86 -14.85 -6.28
N VAL A 23 17.53 -15.24 -5.20
CA VAL A 23 17.06 -16.33 -4.35
C VAL A 23 15.76 -15.82 -3.73
N PHE A 24 14.63 -16.30 -4.24
CA PHE A 24 13.37 -16.24 -3.51
C PHE A 24 13.55 -17.09 -2.26
N ILE A 25 14.06 -16.49 -1.19
CA ILE A 25 13.83 -17.00 0.16
C ILE A 25 12.34 -16.75 0.36
N GLY A 26 11.52 -17.72 -0.01
CA GLY A 26 10.17 -17.80 0.50
C GLY A 26 10.31 -17.81 2.02
N LYS A 27 10.08 -16.66 2.67
CA LYS A 27 9.82 -16.64 4.10
C LYS A 27 8.60 -17.53 4.27
N LEU A 28 8.83 -18.74 4.75
CA LEU A 28 7.76 -19.56 5.30
C LEU A 28 7.10 -18.70 6.38
N GLU A 29 5.83 -18.38 6.16
CA GLU A 29 5.00 -17.69 7.14
C GLU A 29 5.08 -18.50 8.44
N GLU A 30 5.50 -17.85 9.53
CA GLU A 30 5.62 -18.52 10.82
C GLU A 30 4.21 -18.95 11.26
N ILE A 31 3.95 -20.25 11.30
CA ILE A 31 2.64 -20.80 11.68
C ILE A 31 2.51 -20.71 13.19
N TYR A 32 1.93 -19.62 13.67
CA TYR A 32 1.55 -19.49 15.06
C TYR A 32 0.26 -20.27 15.35
N VAL A 33 0.36 -21.38 16.06
CA VAL A 33 -0.78 -22.14 16.59
C VAL A 33 -1.48 -21.31 17.68
N GLY A 34 -2.53 -20.58 17.30
CA GLY A 34 -3.35 -19.73 18.18
C GLY A 34 -4.04 -18.60 17.40
N TYR A 35 -5.17 -18.06 17.88
CA TYR A 35 -5.81 -16.91 17.25
C TYR A 35 -4.94 -15.65 17.39
N GLU A 36 -4.96 -14.78 16.37
CA GLU A 36 -4.36 -13.45 16.51
C GLU A 36 -5.30 -12.58 17.32
N GLN A 37 -4.80 -12.06 18.44
CA GLN A 37 -5.56 -11.17 19.30
C GLN A 37 -5.12 -9.75 19.01
N VAL A 38 -5.97 -9.02 18.28
CA VAL A 38 -5.77 -7.60 18.01
C VAL A 38 -6.10 -6.81 19.28
N VAL A 39 -5.10 -6.10 19.79
CA VAL A 39 -5.21 -5.26 21.00
C VAL A 39 -5.53 -3.82 20.62
N LYS A 40 -5.05 -3.36 19.46
CA LYS A 40 -5.28 -2.00 18.94
C LYS A 40 -5.34 -2.03 17.42
N ASN A 41 -6.32 -1.34 16.83
CA ASN A 41 -6.43 -1.15 15.38
C ASN A 41 -6.96 0.25 15.05
N ASP A 42 -6.05 1.21 14.88
CA ASP A 42 -6.41 2.58 14.52
C ASP A 42 -6.89 2.68 13.04
N PHE A 43 -6.52 1.70 12.21
CA PHE A 43 -6.88 1.67 10.79
C PHE A 43 -8.37 1.44 10.57
N ASP A 44 -8.98 0.53 11.32
CA ASP A 44 -10.44 0.33 11.26
C ASP A 44 -11.17 1.62 11.69
N SER A 45 -10.68 2.26 12.75
CA SER A 45 -11.28 3.49 13.27
C SER A 45 -11.26 4.63 12.24
N ILE A 46 -10.11 4.88 11.61
CA ILE A 46 -10.02 5.91 10.57
C ILE A 46 -10.86 5.54 9.35
N ASN A 47 -10.92 4.26 8.96
CA ASN A 47 -11.71 3.83 7.81
C ASN A 47 -13.20 4.00 8.08
N SER A 48 -13.69 3.60 9.25
CA SER A 48 -15.08 3.85 9.64
C SER A 48 -15.40 5.34 9.68
N ASN A 49 -14.49 6.19 10.15
CA ASN A 49 -14.69 7.65 10.15
C ASN A 49 -14.78 8.22 8.74
N ILE A 50 -13.99 7.70 7.79
CA ILE A 50 -14.10 8.08 6.37
C ILE A 50 -15.43 7.57 5.81
N SER A 51 -15.76 6.30 6.05
CA SER A 51 -16.92 5.64 5.48
C SER A 51 -18.26 6.21 5.96
N ASN A 52 -18.32 6.67 7.20
CA ASN A 52 -19.53 7.24 7.81
C ASN A 52 -19.67 8.76 7.60
N SER A 53 -18.71 9.40 6.93
CA SER A 53 -18.75 10.84 6.71
C SER A 53 -19.59 11.18 5.48
N GLU A 54 -20.77 11.79 5.68
CA GLU A 54 -21.69 12.21 4.60
C GLU A 54 -21.02 13.02 3.47
N ASN A 55 -20.04 13.86 3.83
CA ASN A 55 -19.35 14.74 2.88
C ASN A 55 -17.83 14.69 3.12
N PHE A 56 -17.25 13.49 3.04
CA PHE A 56 -15.82 13.32 3.25
C PHE A 56 -15.02 14.14 2.23
N LYS A 57 -14.06 14.94 2.72
CA LYS A 57 -13.18 15.78 1.89
C LYS A 57 -11.76 15.30 1.99
N PHE A 58 -11.30 14.49 1.03
CA PHE A 58 -9.99 13.86 1.08
C PHE A 58 -8.84 14.86 1.27
N LYS A 59 -8.91 15.99 0.55
CA LYS A 59 -7.91 17.06 0.63
C LYS A 59 -7.83 17.69 2.02
N LYS A 60 -8.97 17.80 2.72
CA LYS A 60 -9.02 18.32 4.10
C LYS A 60 -8.38 17.30 5.06
N ALA A 61 -8.82 16.04 5.00
CA ALA A 61 -8.27 14.97 5.84
C ALA A 61 -6.74 14.84 5.71
N LEU A 62 -6.20 14.90 4.49
CA LEU A 62 -4.75 14.84 4.26
C LEU A 62 -4.01 16.06 4.83
N LYS A 63 -4.62 17.26 4.75
CA LYS A 63 -4.05 18.49 5.31
C LYS A 63 -4.03 18.43 6.84
N ASP A 64 -5.10 17.92 7.44
CA ASP A 64 -5.23 17.80 8.89
C ASP A 64 -4.24 16.75 9.42
N ALA A 65 -4.13 15.59 8.77
CA ALA A 65 -3.14 14.55 9.13
C ALA A 65 -1.69 15.03 9.06
N ARG A 66 -1.34 15.87 8.07
CA ARG A 66 -0.01 16.49 7.98
C ARG A 66 0.28 17.44 9.16
N ARG A 67 -0.75 18.12 9.67
CA ARG A 67 -0.63 19.09 10.76
C ARG A 67 -0.54 18.41 12.12
N SER A 68 -1.34 17.38 12.35
CA SER A 68 -1.34 16.66 13.62
C SER A 68 -0.14 15.74 13.77
N GLN A 69 0.40 15.22 12.66
CA GLN A 69 1.48 14.24 12.65
C GLN A 69 1.13 12.96 13.43
N ASP A 70 -0.17 12.65 13.53
CA ASP A 70 -0.65 11.46 14.22
C ASP A 70 -0.15 10.18 13.52
N THR A 71 0.03 9.13 14.31
CA THR A 71 0.36 7.78 13.82
C THR A 71 -0.78 6.82 14.05
N LEU A 72 -1.01 5.94 13.09
CA LEU A 72 -1.94 4.83 13.19
C LEU A 72 -1.18 3.56 13.57
N GLU A 73 -1.71 2.82 14.53
CA GLU A 73 -1.14 1.57 15.01
C GLU A 73 -2.08 0.38 14.81
N LEU A 74 -1.51 -0.72 14.36
CA LEU A 74 -2.08 -2.06 14.50
C LEU A 74 -1.16 -2.81 15.47
N VAL A 75 -1.69 -3.22 16.61
CA VAL A 75 -0.96 -4.01 17.60
C VAL A 75 -1.75 -5.28 17.90
N SER A 76 -1.12 -6.41 17.65
CA SER A 76 -1.58 -7.73 18.06
C SER A 76 -0.47 -8.48 18.78
N ASN A 77 -0.77 -9.69 19.24
CA ASN A 77 0.25 -10.61 19.77
C ASN A 77 1.27 -11.08 18.73
N LYS A 78 1.05 -10.84 17.43
CA LYS A 78 1.90 -11.32 16.33
C LYS A 78 2.36 -10.23 15.37
N THR A 79 1.68 -9.09 15.38
CA THR A 79 1.82 -8.05 14.36
C THR A 79 1.89 -6.69 15.01
N LYS A 80 2.84 -5.88 14.55
CA LYS A 80 2.94 -4.47 14.92
C LYS A 80 3.18 -3.67 13.66
N LEU A 81 2.24 -2.78 13.33
CA LEU A 81 2.38 -1.79 12.27
C LEU A 81 2.20 -0.41 12.91
N GLN A 82 3.09 0.52 12.56
CA GLN A 82 2.94 1.92 12.91
C GLN A 82 3.31 2.76 11.69
N ILE A 83 2.36 3.54 11.20
CA ILE A 83 2.58 4.45 10.06
C ILE A 83 1.95 5.80 10.36
N SER A 84 2.44 6.86 9.73
CA SER A 84 1.79 8.15 9.86
C SER A 84 0.40 8.12 9.22
N GLN A 85 -0.57 8.82 9.82
CA GLN A 85 -1.90 8.96 9.22
C GLN A 85 -1.82 9.62 7.83
N GLU A 86 -0.89 10.56 7.63
CA GLU A 86 -0.66 11.17 6.32
C GLU A 86 -0.24 10.14 5.26
N GLU A 87 0.69 9.25 5.61
CA GLU A 87 1.16 8.18 4.72
C GLU A 87 0.04 7.20 4.40
N TYR A 88 -0.73 6.78 5.40
CA TYR A 88 -1.90 5.92 5.18
C TYR A 88 -2.87 6.52 4.17
N LEU A 89 -3.26 7.79 4.38
CA LEU A 89 -4.16 8.51 3.48
C LEU A 89 -3.57 8.62 2.05
N LYS A 90 -2.27 8.90 1.91
CA LYS A 90 -1.64 8.91 0.57
C LYS A 90 -1.72 7.55 -0.10
N THR A 91 -1.46 6.48 0.64
CA THR A 91 -1.48 5.11 0.11
C THR A 91 -2.87 4.70 -0.34
N ILE A 92 -3.91 4.90 0.47
CA ILE A 92 -5.28 4.56 0.07
C ILE A 92 -5.74 5.40 -1.13
N ARG A 93 -5.39 6.70 -1.21
CA ARG A 93 -5.71 7.52 -2.38
C ARG A 93 -5.03 7.01 -3.65
N LYS A 94 -3.76 6.66 -3.55
CA LYS A 94 -2.96 6.12 -4.66
C LYS A 94 -3.52 4.77 -5.11
N ALA A 95 -3.90 3.90 -4.17
CA ALA A 95 -4.55 2.63 -4.45
C ALA A 95 -5.86 2.86 -5.19
N ALA A 96 -6.76 3.70 -4.66
CA ALA A 96 -8.06 3.99 -5.28
C ALA A 96 -7.92 4.57 -6.69
N ASN A 97 -6.92 5.42 -6.93
CA ASN A 97 -6.65 5.97 -8.26
C ASN A 97 -6.19 4.90 -9.26
N ARG A 98 -5.46 3.88 -8.80
CA ARG A 98 -4.86 2.83 -9.64
C ARG A 98 -5.71 1.58 -9.76
N SER A 99 -6.88 1.58 -9.13
CA SER A 99 -7.81 0.46 -9.13
C SER A 99 -9.02 0.77 -9.99
N ASN A 100 -9.54 -0.27 -10.64
CA ASN A 100 -10.80 -0.22 -11.38
C ASN A 100 -12.00 -0.60 -10.49
N ASP A 101 -11.77 -1.40 -9.45
CA ASP A 101 -12.79 -1.85 -8.51
C ASP A 101 -12.27 -1.95 -7.07
N SER A 102 -13.18 -2.23 -6.13
CA SER A 102 -12.88 -2.39 -4.71
C SER A 102 -11.98 -3.59 -4.42
N THR A 103 -12.02 -4.64 -5.24
CA THR A 103 -11.19 -5.84 -5.06
C THR A 103 -9.73 -5.54 -5.38
N GLU A 104 -9.47 -4.85 -6.50
CA GLU A 104 -8.15 -4.39 -6.87
C GLU A 104 -7.63 -3.36 -5.85
N PHE A 105 -8.48 -2.46 -5.37
CA PHE A 105 -8.15 -1.52 -4.30
C PHE A 105 -7.68 -2.23 -3.03
N ILE A 106 -8.45 -3.20 -2.54
CA ILE A 106 -8.10 -4.02 -1.38
C ILE A 106 -6.78 -4.75 -1.60
N SER A 107 -6.61 -5.40 -2.76
CA SER A 107 -5.38 -6.11 -3.11
C SER A 107 -4.15 -5.19 -3.06
N ARG A 108 -4.26 -3.96 -3.57
CA ARG A 108 -3.18 -2.96 -3.50
C ARG A 108 -2.87 -2.54 -2.07
N ILE A 109 -3.88 -2.33 -1.22
CA ILE A 109 -3.66 -1.99 0.19
C ILE A 109 -2.97 -3.14 0.91
N VAL A 110 -3.43 -4.38 0.71
CA VAL A 110 -2.80 -5.57 1.31
C VAL A 110 -1.35 -5.74 0.85
N SER A 111 -1.03 -5.38 -0.39
CA SER A 111 0.33 -5.41 -0.90
C SER A 111 1.23 -4.35 -0.26
N GLU A 112 0.70 -3.16 0.06
CA GLU A 112 1.47 -2.08 0.69
C GLU A 112 1.56 -2.26 2.22
N PHE A 113 0.54 -2.85 2.85
CA PHE A 113 0.46 -3.13 4.29
C PHE A 113 0.02 -4.58 4.55
N PRO A 114 0.91 -5.59 4.36
CA PRO A 114 0.59 -7.00 4.58
C PRO A 114 0.07 -7.31 5.99
N GLU A 115 0.51 -6.54 6.99
CA GLU A 115 0.08 -6.61 8.38
C GLU A 115 -1.43 -6.40 8.54
N LEU A 116 -2.05 -5.61 7.66
CA LEU A 116 -3.48 -5.33 7.68
C LEU A 116 -4.31 -6.43 7.00
N LYS A 117 -3.69 -7.44 6.38
CA LYS A 117 -4.42 -8.44 5.57
C LYS A 117 -5.59 -9.08 6.32
N LYS A 118 -5.36 -9.48 7.57
CA LYS A 118 -6.41 -10.11 8.38
C LYS A 118 -7.51 -9.14 8.81
N SER A 119 -7.18 -7.90 9.13
CA SER A 119 -8.19 -6.88 9.47
C SER A 119 -9.01 -6.47 8.24
N ILE A 120 -8.39 -6.41 7.07
CA ILE A 120 -9.04 -6.07 5.80
C ILE A 120 -10.04 -7.15 5.37
N ILE A 121 -9.65 -8.43 5.42
CA ILE A 121 -10.50 -9.56 4.95
C ILE A 121 -11.82 -9.64 5.73
N VAL A 122 -11.82 -9.24 6.99
CA VAL A 122 -12.99 -9.36 7.87
C VAL A 122 -13.90 -8.11 7.79
N ASN A 123 -13.44 -7.02 7.18
CA ASN A 123 -14.08 -5.72 7.31
C ASN A 123 -14.61 -5.16 5.97
N GLN A 124 -15.94 -5.11 5.84
CA GLN A 124 -16.65 -4.49 4.71
C GLN A 124 -16.33 -2.99 4.55
N SER A 125 -15.75 -2.33 5.56
CA SER A 125 -15.40 -0.91 5.48
C SER A 125 -14.45 -0.60 4.33
N PHE A 126 -13.60 -1.54 3.90
CA PHE A 126 -12.63 -1.30 2.82
C PHE A 126 -13.30 -1.22 1.44
N GLU A 127 -14.40 -1.91 1.22
CA GLU A 127 -15.18 -1.76 -0.01
C GLU A 127 -15.84 -0.37 -0.05
N GLN A 128 -16.48 0.04 1.06
CA GLN A 128 -17.07 1.38 1.18
C GLN A 128 -16.03 2.49 1.08
N LEU A 129 -14.83 2.25 1.62
CA LEU A 129 -13.71 3.17 1.54
C LEU A 129 -13.30 3.44 0.09
N TYR A 130 -13.33 2.42 -0.77
CA TYR A 130 -13.08 2.58 -2.20
C TYR A 130 -14.10 3.53 -2.83
N GLU A 131 -15.39 3.26 -2.63
CA GLU A 131 -16.49 4.04 -3.21
C GLU A 131 -16.45 5.53 -2.80
N ILE A 132 -15.99 5.82 -1.58
CA ILE A 132 -15.89 7.19 -1.07
C ILE A 132 -14.65 7.91 -1.59
N ILE A 133 -13.52 7.21 -1.74
CA ILE A 133 -12.26 7.83 -2.15
C ILE A 133 -12.16 7.96 -3.67
N ARG A 134 -12.60 6.94 -4.43
CA ARG A 134 -12.42 6.83 -5.88
C ARG A 134 -12.88 8.08 -6.64
N PRO A 135 -14.08 8.66 -6.39
CA PRO A 135 -14.55 9.84 -7.11
C PRO A 135 -13.62 11.06 -6.97
N ASP A 136 -12.86 11.15 -5.88
CA ASP A 136 -11.96 12.26 -5.58
C ASP A 136 -10.53 12.06 -6.14
N THR A 137 -10.30 10.94 -6.83
CA THR A 137 -9.04 10.63 -7.52
C THR A 137 -9.01 11.22 -8.93
N PHE A 138 -7.83 11.21 -9.58
CA PHE A 138 -7.72 11.68 -10.95
C PHE A 138 -8.50 10.76 -11.90
N ASN A 139 -8.29 9.45 -11.80
CA ASN A 139 -8.97 8.49 -12.66
C ASN A 139 -10.48 8.44 -12.37
N GLY A 140 -10.93 8.53 -11.11
CA GLY A 140 -12.37 8.60 -10.82
C GLY A 140 -13.05 9.85 -11.38
N ARG A 141 -12.33 10.96 -11.52
CA ARG A 141 -12.85 12.16 -12.21
C ARG A 141 -12.88 11.99 -13.72
N LEU A 142 -11.94 11.23 -14.30
CA LEU A 142 -11.96 10.90 -15.72
C LEU A 142 -13.16 10.00 -16.04
N ASP A 143 -13.42 8.99 -15.21
CA ASP A 143 -14.55 8.07 -15.39
C ASP A 143 -15.92 8.77 -15.28
N ALA A 144 -15.99 9.88 -14.53
CA ALA A 144 -17.20 10.67 -14.36
C ALA A 144 -17.44 11.69 -15.48
N LEU A 145 -16.52 11.82 -16.45
CA LEU A 145 -16.73 12.67 -17.61
C LEU A 145 -17.84 12.05 -18.48
N PRO A 146 -18.74 12.86 -19.06
CA PRO A 146 -19.69 12.35 -20.02
C PRO A 146 -18.94 11.75 -21.21
N ASP A 147 -19.38 10.57 -21.66
CA ASP A 147 -18.89 9.99 -22.91
C ASP A 147 -19.17 11.01 -24.03
N VAL A 148 -18.10 11.61 -24.54
CA VAL A 148 -18.19 12.47 -25.73
C VAL A 148 -18.35 11.52 -26.92
N LEU A 149 -19.60 11.18 -27.24
CA LEU A 149 -20.00 10.55 -28.50
C LEU A 149 -19.85 11.53 -29.67
#